data_AF-A0A537TP77-F1
#
_entry.id   AF-A0A537TP77-F1
#
_cell.length_a   1.000
_cell.length_b   1.000
_cell.length_c   1.000
_cell.angle_alpha   90.00
_cell.angle_beta   90.00
_cell.angle_gamma   90.00
#
_symmetry.space_group_name_H-M   'P 1'
#
loop_
_entity.id
_entity.type
_entity.pdbx_description
1 polymer ?
#
loop_
_entity_poly.entity_id
_entity_poly.type
_entity_poly.pdbx_seq_one_letter_code
_entity_poly.pdbx_strand_id
1 'polypeptide(L)'
;MDKLRSVPLREFASLTDIAGVRLISLQKGRGVEEIETVGFGERIETLGDDFDAGGGAFLDSAAATMNLDLIVTPDNAIAHLAGALGRPTFVALMHVPEWRWLLDRDDSPWYPATRLFRQSRASDWAGVFARITDVVRGRALQAN
;
A
#
# COMPACT_ATOMS: atom_id res chain seq x y z
N MET A 1 16.05 7.80 -0.21
CA MET A 1 14.67 7.48 0.20
C MET A 1 14.30 8.44 1.30
N ASP A 2 13.12 9.02 1.25
CA ASP A 2 12.66 9.98 2.25
C ASP A 2 12.16 9.22 3.48
N LYS A 3 12.98 9.26 4.54
CA LYS A 3 12.79 8.44 5.75
C LYS A 3 11.48 8.74 6.47
N LEU A 4 10.89 9.92 6.28
CA LEU A 4 9.68 10.32 6.99
C LEU A 4 8.42 9.68 6.40
N ARG A 5 8.43 9.34 5.10
CA ARG A 5 7.31 8.69 4.40
C ARG A 5 7.55 7.21 4.07
N SER A 6 8.75 6.70 4.34
CA SER A 6 9.05 5.27 4.22
C SER A 6 8.35 4.46 5.32
N VAL A 7 7.46 3.57 4.91
CA VAL A 7 6.83 2.57 5.78
C VAL A 7 7.74 1.34 5.87
N PRO A 8 8.11 0.88 7.07
CA PRO A 8 8.84 -0.38 7.22
C PRO A 8 8.02 -1.58 6.75
N LEU A 9 8.61 -2.50 5.97
CA LEU A 9 7.88 -3.66 5.44
C LEU A 9 7.21 -4.50 6.54
N ARG A 10 7.84 -4.61 7.72
CA ARG A 10 7.27 -5.33 8.89
C ARG A 10 5.86 -4.89 9.29
N GLU A 11 5.46 -3.66 9.00
CA GLU A 11 4.12 -3.15 9.39
C GLU A 11 3.00 -3.86 8.60
N PHE A 12 3.32 -4.44 7.43
CA PHE A 12 2.40 -5.21 6.61
C PHE A 12 2.16 -6.63 7.12
N ALA A 13 2.95 -7.12 8.09
CA ALA A 13 2.89 -8.50 8.56
C ALA A 13 1.47 -8.92 8.98
N SER A 14 0.76 -8.08 9.72
CA SER A 14 -0.58 -8.39 10.23
C SER A 14 -1.65 -8.58 9.15
N LEU A 15 -1.43 -8.09 7.93
CA LEU A 15 -2.34 -8.32 6.80
C LEU A 15 -2.27 -9.77 6.30
N THR A 16 -1.11 -10.41 6.43
CA THR A 16 -0.91 -11.82 6.03
C THR A 16 -1.58 -12.82 6.97
N ASP A 17 -2.06 -12.36 8.13
CA ASP A 17 -2.76 -13.20 9.12
C ASP A 17 -4.29 -13.19 8.89
N ILE A 18 -4.78 -12.42 7.91
CA ILE A 18 -6.20 -12.37 7.56
C ILE A 18 -6.52 -13.48 6.56
N ALA A 19 -7.43 -14.38 6.93
CA ALA A 19 -7.89 -15.44 6.03
C ALA A 19 -8.45 -14.87 4.73
N GLY A 20 -8.02 -15.43 3.59
CA GLY A 20 -8.42 -14.98 2.25
C GLY A 20 -7.62 -13.80 1.70
N VAL A 21 -6.73 -13.17 2.48
CA VAL A 21 -5.85 -12.11 2.00
C VAL A 21 -4.57 -12.69 1.42
N ARG A 22 -4.20 -12.24 0.22
CA ARG A 22 -2.92 -12.49 -0.43
C ARG A 22 -2.20 -11.16 -0.60
N LEU A 23 -0.92 -11.10 -0.23
CA LEU A 23 -0.11 -9.90 -0.46
C LEU A 23 0.66 -10.06 -1.77
N ILE A 24 0.44 -9.12 -2.70
CA ILE A 24 1.16 -9.02 -3.96
C ILE A 24 2.00 -7.75 -3.92
N SER A 25 3.32 -7.89 -4.04
CA SER A 25 4.25 -6.77 -4.04
C SER A 25 4.28 -6.08 -5.40
N LEU A 26 3.97 -4.79 -5.41
CA LEU A 26 4.23 -3.89 -6.54
C LEU A 26 5.59 -3.18 -6.42
N GLN A 27 6.38 -3.48 -5.38
CA GLN A 27 7.68 -2.84 -5.15
C GLN A 27 8.69 -3.30 -6.20
N LYS A 28 9.48 -2.34 -6.70
CA LYS A 28 10.55 -2.57 -7.68
C LYS A 28 11.85 -1.90 -7.29
N GLY A 29 12.95 -2.47 -7.76
CA GLY A 29 14.30 -1.99 -7.49
C GLY A 29 14.65 -2.07 -6.00
N ARG A 30 15.20 -0.99 -5.46
CA ARG A 30 15.64 -0.93 -4.06
C ARG A 30 14.48 -1.14 -3.08
N GLY A 31 14.70 -1.97 -2.07
CA GLY A 31 13.72 -2.35 -1.05
C GLY A 31 13.03 -3.69 -1.32
N VAL A 32 13.16 -4.27 -2.53
CA VAL A 32 12.68 -5.63 -2.81
C VAL A 32 13.42 -6.64 -1.95
N GLU A 33 14.72 -6.41 -1.71
CA GLU A 33 15.55 -7.23 -0.83
C GLU A 33 15.03 -7.31 0.61
N GLU A 34 14.21 -6.35 1.06
CA GLU A 34 13.62 -6.39 2.41
C GLU A 34 12.67 -7.58 2.58
N ILE A 35 12.06 -8.08 1.50
CA ILE A 35 11.16 -9.25 1.51
C ILE A 35 11.89 -10.49 2.05
N GLU A 36 13.16 -10.67 1.69
CA GLU A 36 13.98 -11.80 2.13
C GLU A 36 14.34 -11.70 3.62
N THR A 37 14.26 -10.50 4.20
CA THR A 37 14.68 -10.25 5.59
C THR A 37 13.55 -10.32 6.61
N VAL A 38 12.28 -10.29 6.17
CA VAL A 38 11.12 -10.31 7.05
C VAL A 38 10.59 -11.74 7.24
N GLY A 39 10.18 -12.08 8.47
CA GLY A 39 9.70 -13.43 8.82
C GLY A 39 8.38 -13.87 8.16
N PHE A 40 7.83 -13.07 7.25
CA PHE A 40 6.63 -13.39 6.48
C PHE A 40 6.84 -13.22 4.96
N GLY A 41 8.09 -13.10 4.51
CA GLY A 41 8.44 -12.90 3.10
C GLY A 41 7.86 -13.97 2.17
N GLU A 42 7.80 -15.23 2.63
CA GLU A 42 7.18 -16.34 1.87
C GLU A 42 5.67 -16.17 1.63
N ARG A 43 5.01 -15.28 2.38
CA ARG A 43 3.59 -14.92 2.20
C ARG A 43 3.39 -13.68 1.33
N ILE A 44 4.46 -13.15 0.73
CA ILE A 44 4.44 -12.05 -0.22
C ILE A 44 4.71 -12.60 -1.61
N GLU A 45 3.74 -12.49 -2.50
CA GLU A 45 3.91 -12.84 -3.91
C GLU A 45 4.60 -11.70 -4.65
N THR A 46 5.58 -12.04 -5.48
CA THR A 46 6.30 -11.08 -6.32
C THR A 46 5.94 -11.31 -7.79
N LEU A 47 6.02 -10.25 -8.59
CA LEU A 47 5.69 -10.29 -10.02
C LEU A 47 6.89 -10.70 -10.90
N GLY A 48 7.96 -11.23 -10.29
CA GLY A 48 9.20 -11.61 -10.96
C GLY A 48 10.08 -10.41 -11.35
N ASP A 49 11.30 -10.68 -11.79
CA ASP A 49 12.31 -9.66 -12.09
C ASP A 49 11.97 -8.83 -13.34
N ASP A 50 11.28 -9.42 -14.31
CA ASP A 50 10.91 -8.79 -15.59
C ASP A 50 9.75 -7.78 -15.48
N PHE A 51 8.95 -7.82 -14.40
CA PHE A 51 7.88 -6.86 -14.19
C PHE A 51 8.46 -5.43 -14.16
N ASP A 52 7.89 -4.50 -14.93
CA ASP A 52 8.30 -3.09 -14.92
C ASP A 52 9.77 -2.86 -15.38
N ALA A 53 10.35 -3.76 -16.19
CA ALA A 53 11.76 -3.71 -16.62
C ALA A 53 11.98 -3.05 -18.00
N GLY A 54 10.93 -2.81 -18.78
CA GLY A 54 11.00 -2.34 -20.17
C GLY A 54 10.40 -0.95 -20.42
N GLY A 55 10.32 -0.54 -21.69
CA GLY A 55 9.71 0.74 -22.09
C GLY A 55 8.21 0.88 -21.76
N GLY A 56 7.56 -0.22 -21.35
CA GLY A 56 6.18 -0.29 -20.88
C GLY A 56 6.03 -0.28 -19.35
N ALA A 57 7.11 -0.06 -18.60
CA ALA A 57 7.19 0.03 -17.14
C ALA A 57 5.89 0.50 -16.43
N PHE A 58 5.46 1.73 -16.74
CA PHE A 58 4.27 2.32 -16.13
C PHE A 58 2.95 1.61 -16.49
N LEU A 59 2.85 1.06 -17.71
CA LEU A 59 1.70 0.26 -18.13
C LEU A 59 1.65 -1.09 -17.41
N ASP A 60 2.81 -1.71 -17.15
CA ASP A 60 2.87 -2.95 -16.37
C ASP A 60 2.34 -2.71 -14.96
N SER A 61 2.83 -1.65 -14.30
CA SER A 61 2.33 -1.20 -12.99
C SER A 61 0.82 -0.93 -12.98
N ALA A 62 0.29 -0.31 -14.05
CA ALA A 62 -1.14 -0.08 -14.19
C ALA A 62 -1.93 -1.39 -14.37
N ALA A 63 -1.44 -2.30 -15.21
CA ALA A 63 -2.05 -3.59 -15.46
C ALA A 63 -2.09 -4.45 -14.18
N ALA A 64 -0.99 -4.50 -13.42
CA ALA A 64 -0.96 -5.17 -12.12
C ALA A 64 -1.97 -4.55 -11.15
N THR A 65 -1.97 -3.22 -11.03
CA THR A 65 -2.89 -2.47 -10.15
C THR A 65 -4.37 -2.74 -10.45
N MET A 66 -4.73 -2.90 -11.74
CA MET A 66 -6.10 -3.19 -12.15
C MET A 66 -6.59 -4.60 -11.73
N ASN A 67 -5.68 -5.54 -11.48
CA ASN A 67 -6.00 -6.92 -11.08
C ASN A 67 -6.06 -7.12 -9.57
N LEU A 68 -5.81 -6.09 -8.77
CA LEU A 68 -5.83 -6.16 -7.31
C LEU A 68 -7.13 -5.60 -6.74
N ASP A 69 -7.70 -6.25 -5.74
CA ASP A 69 -8.94 -5.82 -5.08
C ASP A 69 -8.76 -4.55 -4.23
N LEU A 70 -7.56 -4.36 -3.68
CA LEU A 70 -7.19 -3.24 -2.82
C LEU A 70 -5.70 -2.96 -2.93
N ILE A 71 -5.34 -1.69 -3.05
CA ILE A 71 -3.97 -1.22 -2.98
C ILE A 71 -3.69 -0.64 -1.60
N VAL A 72 -2.61 -1.08 -0.94
CA VAL A 72 -2.12 -0.49 0.31
C VAL A 72 -0.71 0.01 0.08
N THR A 73 -0.49 1.32 0.14
CA THR A 73 0.78 1.95 -0.26
C THR A 73 1.05 3.23 0.53
N PRO A 74 2.31 3.64 0.76
CA PRO A 74 2.60 4.99 1.22
C PRO A 74 2.35 6.03 0.12
N ASP A 75 2.56 7.31 0.45
CA ASP A 75 2.58 8.40 -0.53
C ASP A 75 3.72 8.23 -1.56
N ASN A 76 3.38 7.65 -2.71
CA ASN A 76 4.28 7.36 -3.83
C ASN A 76 3.50 7.32 -5.17
N ALA A 77 4.20 7.02 -6.27
CA ALA A 77 3.60 6.94 -7.60
C ALA A 77 2.44 5.92 -7.69
N ILE A 78 2.51 4.79 -6.96
CA ILE A 78 1.45 3.78 -6.93
C ILE A 78 0.17 4.32 -6.29
N ALA A 79 0.26 5.18 -5.26
CA ALA A 79 -0.91 5.83 -4.65
C ALA A 79 -1.69 6.65 -5.69
N HIS A 80 -0.97 7.42 -6.50
CA HIS A 80 -1.54 8.27 -7.53
C HIS A 80 -2.04 7.47 -8.74
N LEU A 81 -1.29 6.46 -9.17
CA LEU A 81 -1.69 5.57 -10.26
C LEU A 81 -2.99 4.84 -9.91
N ALA A 82 -3.04 4.17 -8.76
CA ALA A 82 -4.22 3.43 -8.32
C ALA A 82 -5.44 4.35 -8.13
N GLY A 83 -5.22 5.53 -7.53
CA GLY A 83 -6.25 6.55 -7.40
C GLY A 83 -6.80 7.05 -8.75
N ALA A 84 -5.93 7.31 -9.72
CA ALA A 84 -6.32 7.74 -11.06
C ALA A 84 -7.05 6.64 -11.86
N LEU A 85 -6.71 5.37 -11.63
CA LEU A 85 -7.40 4.21 -12.18
C LEU A 85 -8.73 3.89 -11.47
N GLY A 86 -9.10 4.65 -10.44
CA GLY A 86 -10.32 4.42 -9.66
C GLY A 86 -10.31 3.13 -8.85
N ARG A 87 -9.13 2.56 -8.58
CA ARG A 87 -8.99 1.34 -7.79
C ARG A 87 -9.14 1.65 -6.30
N PRO A 88 -9.81 0.78 -5.51
CA PRO A 88 -9.82 0.90 -4.05
C PRO A 88 -8.39 1.01 -3.52
N THR A 89 -8.07 2.12 -2.84
CA THR A 89 -6.69 2.42 -2.43
C THR A 89 -6.66 2.95 -1.00
N PHE A 90 -5.80 2.38 -0.17
CA PHE A 90 -5.47 2.88 1.16
C PHE A 90 -4.08 3.50 1.13
N VAL A 91 -4.00 4.79 1.45
CA VAL A 91 -2.73 5.53 1.47
C VAL A 91 -2.29 5.72 2.92
N ALA A 92 -1.16 5.11 3.27
CA ALA A 92 -0.50 5.30 4.56
C ALA A 92 0.32 6.60 4.52
N LEU A 93 -0.02 7.53 5.40
CA LEU A 93 0.54 8.87 5.38
C LEU A 93 1.28 9.19 6.68
N MET A 94 2.42 9.86 6.53
CA MET A 94 3.17 10.43 7.65
C MET A 94 2.34 11.48 8.41
N HIS A 95 2.82 11.85 9.60
CA HIS A 95 2.10 12.75 10.50
C HIS A 95 1.76 14.11 9.87
N VAL A 96 2.73 14.73 9.20
CA VAL A 96 2.53 15.95 8.40
C VAL A 96 2.60 15.56 6.92
N PRO A 97 1.46 15.31 6.26
CA PRO A 97 1.46 14.85 4.88
C PRO A 97 1.74 16.00 3.89
N GLU A 98 1.98 15.64 2.64
CA GLU A 98 1.93 16.58 1.53
C GLU A 98 0.54 17.25 1.42
N TRP A 99 0.52 18.50 0.95
CA TRP A 99 -0.69 19.33 0.90
C TRP A 99 -1.86 18.68 0.16
N ARG A 100 -1.55 17.80 -0.81
CA ARG A 100 -2.51 17.02 -1.62
C ARG A 100 -3.22 15.93 -0.83
N TRP A 101 -2.95 15.76 0.44
CA TRP A 101 -3.70 14.81 1.27
C TRP A 101 -4.54 15.50 2.33
N LEU A 102 -4.50 16.84 2.36
CA LEU A 102 -5.23 17.71 3.28
C LEU A 102 -5.03 17.33 4.75
N LEU A 103 -5.68 18.10 5.62
CA LEU A 103 -5.77 17.83 7.04
C LEU A 103 -7.24 17.55 7.39
N ASP A 104 -7.46 16.85 8.49
CA ASP A 104 -8.79 16.62 9.10
C ASP A 104 -9.81 15.86 8.25
N ARG A 105 -9.33 14.92 7.43
CA ARG A 105 -10.17 14.01 6.65
C ARG A 105 -9.47 12.68 6.34
N ASP A 106 -10.27 11.65 6.06
CA ASP A 106 -9.79 10.31 5.70
C ASP A 106 -10.15 9.90 4.26
N ASP A 107 -10.69 10.81 3.45
CA ASP A 107 -10.98 10.65 2.03
C ASP A 107 -10.09 11.56 1.15
N SER A 108 -10.06 11.28 -0.17
CA SER A 108 -9.34 12.10 -1.16
C SER A 108 -10.30 12.78 -2.13
N PRO A 109 -10.32 14.12 -2.22
CA PRO A 109 -11.13 14.82 -3.22
C PRO A 109 -10.65 14.59 -4.67
N TRP A 110 -9.42 14.10 -4.84
CA TRP A 110 -8.85 13.79 -6.17
C TRP A 110 -9.10 12.34 -6.59
N TYR A 111 -9.21 11.42 -5.62
CA TYR A 111 -9.31 9.98 -5.85
C TYR A 111 -10.47 9.42 -5.04
N PRO A 112 -11.69 9.35 -5.62
CA PRO A 112 -12.90 8.99 -4.86
C PRO A 112 -12.87 7.59 -4.22
N ALA A 113 -12.09 6.65 -4.78
CA ALA A 113 -11.91 5.30 -4.24
C ALA A 113 -10.77 5.20 -3.21
N THR A 114 -10.14 6.31 -2.85
CA THR A 114 -8.99 6.36 -1.95
C THR A 114 -9.38 6.76 -0.53
N ARG A 115 -8.88 5.99 0.45
CA ARG A 115 -8.97 6.28 1.87
C ARG A 115 -7.58 6.56 2.45
N LEU A 116 -7.48 7.54 3.34
CA LEU A 116 -6.24 8.03 3.92
C LEU A 116 -6.09 7.56 5.37
N PHE A 117 -4.90 7.05 5.71
CA PHE A 117 -4.57 6.62 7.07
C PHE A 117 -3.33 7.37 7.55
N ARG A 118 -3.52 8.29 8.50
CA ARG A 118 -2.48 9.20 8.98
C ARG A 118 -1.85 8.74 10.29
N GLN A 119 -0.53 8.90 10.41
CA GLN A 119 0.13 8.74 11.71
C GLN A 119 -0.45 9.71 12.76
N SER A 120 -0.80 9.18 13.93
CA SER A 120 -1.30 10.00 15.06
C SER A 120 -0.20 10.92 15.61
N ARG A 121 1.04 10.43 15.57
CA ARG A 121 2.29 11.12 15.90
C ARG A 121 3.40 10.63 14.98
N ALA A 122 4.45 11.43 14.78
CA ALA A 122 5.56 11.04 13.92
C ALA A 122 6.10 9.63 14.25
N SER A 123 6.35 8.83 13.22
CA SER A 123 6.83 7.43 13.29
C SER A 123 5.84 6.39 13.80
N ASP A 124 4.57 6.74 14.07
CA ASP A 124 3.52 5.79 14.45
C ASP A 124 2.97 5.00 13.25
N TRP A 125 3.83 4.24 12.57
CA TRP A 125 3.39 3.36 11.49
C TRP A 125 2.57 2.18 11.99
N ALA A 126 2.91 1.63 13.16
CA ALA A 126 2.15 0.55 13.78
C ALA A 126 0.68 0.93 14.00
N GLY A 127 0.40 2.15 14.51
CA GLY A 127 -0.97 2.63 14.66
C GLY A 127 -1.71 2.80 13.33
N VAL A 128 -1.02 3.21 12.26
CA VAL A 128 -1.59 3.29 10.90
C VAL A 128 -1.97 1.89 10.41
N PHE A 129 -1.06 0.93 10.50
CA PHE A 129 -1.26 -0.42 9.98
C PHE A 129 -2.23 -1.27 10.82
N ALA A 130 -2.34 -1.01 12.12
CA ALA A 130 -3.40 -1.59 12.94
C ALA A 130 -4.79 -1.20 12.38
N ARG A 131 -5.02 0.08 12.11
CA ARG A 131 -6.30 0.55 11.55
C ARG A 131 -6.55 0.07 10.12
N ILE A 132 -5.52 -0.01 9.29
CA ILE A 132 -5.64 -0.61 7.94
C ILE A 132 -6.07 -2.07 8.06
N THR A 133 -5.40 -2.84 8.91
CA THR A 133 -5.67 -4.28 9.13
C THR A 133 -7.08 -4.53 9.62
N ASP A 134 -7.60 -3.72 10.56
CA ASP A 134 -8.97 -3.84 11.03
C ASP A 134 -10.00 -3.61 9.90
N VAL A 135 -9.76 -2.63 9.04
CA VAL A 135 -10.62 -2.36 7.88
C VAL A 135 -10.54 -3.48 6.85
N VAL A 136 -9.34 -3.99 6.56
CA VAL A 136 -9.15 -5.13 5.63
C VAL A 136 -9.84 -6.38 6.17
N ARG A 137 -9.70 -6.69 7.46
CA ARG A 137 -10.37 -7.83 8.10
C ARG A 137 -11.88 -7.71 7.98
N GLY A 138 -12.44 -6.52 8.23
CA GLY A 138 -13.86 -6.26 8.05
C GLY A 138 -14.34 -6.49 6.61
N ARG A 139 -13.54 -6.09 5.60
CA ARG A 139 -13.83 -6.33 4.18
C ARG A 139 -13.77 -7.81 3.81
N ALA A 140 -12.74 -8.53 4.26
CA ALA A 140 -12.57 -9.96 3.96
C ALA A 140 -13.73 -10.82 4.52
N LEU A 141 -14.28 -10.44 5.68
CA LEU A 141 -15.45 -11.11 6.25
C LEU A 141 -16.76 -10.87 5.47
N GLN A 142 -16.83 -9.80 4.67
CA GLN A 142 -18.02 -9.47 3.87
C GLN A 142 -17.98 -10.08 2.45
N ALA A 143 -16.81 -10.54 2.01
CA ALA A 143 -16.59 -11.13 0.69
C ALA A 143 -16.75 -12.66 0.67
N ASN A 144 -16.86 -13.29 1.84
CA ASN A 144 -17.13 -14.72 2.05
C ASN A 144 -18.60 -14.96 2.41
#